data_AF-A0A3B6PE37-F1
#
_entry.id   AF-A0A3B6PE37-F1
#
_cell.length_a   1.000
_cell.length_b   1.000
_cell.length_c   1.000
_cell.angle_alpha   90.00
_cell.angle_beta   90.00
_cell.angle_gamma   90.00
#
_symmetry.space_group_name_H-M   'P 1'
#
loop_
_entity.id
_entity.type
_entity.pdbx_description
1 polymer ?
#
loop_
_entity_poly.entity_id
_entity_poly.type
_entity_poly.pdbx_seq_one_letter_code
_entity_poly.pdbx_strand_id
1 'polypeptide(L)'
;MDVLEHHDVLSDILRHLPPCSLAACRCVCAAWRAAVDDHRLLHADLLPLSLHGVLYQTQDTFITKIFSRTSTADRVVAAFRGLDDKLPELMDCCNGLLLFWHYVLNPATRQVAQLPPQPHPCEAMDCTRCWDDHYLIYDTTVSPHFEVILVPYPHHEIQVCHISRHTCGHGSVVSAMEWPPSPYIMHVFSSKTGCWEKRSFRRQGETAGALADVKIKLPNLLCFL
;
A
#
# COMPACT_ATOMS: atom_id res chain seq x y z
N MET A 1 -5.06 -38.65 -30.07
CA MET A 1 -4.43 -38.76 -28.74
C MET A 1 -3.42 -37.62 -28.72
N ASP A 2 -3.89 -36.39 -28.51
CA ASP A 2 -3.09 -35.16 -28.70
C ASP A 2 -3.60 -33.99 -27.85
N VAL A 3 -4.86 -34.03 -27.40
CA VAL A 3 -5.49 -32.92 -26.66
C VAL A 3 -5.03 -32.87 -25.20
N LEU A 4 -4.60 -33.98 -24.61
CA LEU A 4 -4.18 -34.05 -23.20
C LEU A 4 -2.80 -33.41 -22.95
N GLU A 5 -1.84 -33.58 -23.86
CA GLU A 5 -0.46 -33.08 -23.64
C GLU A 5 -0.35 -31.54 -23.68
N HIS A 6 -1.21 -30.87 -24.47
CA HIS A 6 -1.16 -29.42 -24.61
C HIS A 6 -1.71 -28.67 -23.39
N HIS A 7 -2.69 -29.25 -22.69
CA HIS A 7 -3.25 -28.66 -21.49
C HIS A 7 -2.26 -28.72 -20.32
N ASP A 8 -1.48 -29.80 -20.22
CA ASP A 8 -0.47 -29.95 -19.17
C ASP A 8 0.67 -28.93 -19.30
N VAL A 9 1.17 -28.70 -20.52
CA VAL A 9 2.24 -27.70 -20.76
C VAL A 9 1.75 -26.27 -20.49
N LEU A 10 0.53 -25.93 -20.91
CA LEU A 10 -0.05 -24.61 -20.64
C LEU A 10 -0.17 -24.38 -19.12
N SER A 11 -0.67 -25.38 -18.39
CA SER A 11 -0.81 -25.31 -16.94
C SER A 11 0.54 -25.17 -16.23
N ASP A 12 1.58 -25.83 -16.70
CA ASP A 12 2.94 -25.71 -16.17
C ASP A 12 3.54 -24.32 -16.40
N ILE A 13 3.31 -23.71 -17.57
CA ILE A 13 3.71 -22.32 -17.82
C ILE A 13 2.94 -21.37 -16.91
N LEU A 14 1.62 -21.54 -16.83
CA LEU A 14 0.74 -20.67 -16.02
C LEU A 14 1.08 -20.76 -14.53
N ARG A 15 1.48 -21.93 -14.00
CA ARG A 15 1.90 -22.11 -12.60
C ARG A 15 3.08 -21.22 -12.19
N HIS A 16 3.86 -20.71 -13.14
CA HIS A 16 4.99 -19.84 -12.86
C HIS A 16 4.61 -18.35 -12.88
N LEU A 17 3.36 -18.03 -13.20
CA LEU A 17 2.88 -16.65 -13.24
C LEU A 17 2.37 -16.20 -11.87
N PRO A 18 2.54 -14.91 -11.54
CA PRO A 18 1.96 -14.33 -10.34
C PRO A 18 0.41 -14.35 -10.41
N PRO A 19 -0.30 -14.51 -9.27
CA PRO A 19 -1.77 -14.45 -9.17
C PRO A 19 -2.46 -13.40 -10.05
N CYS A 20 -2.01 -12.15 -10.07
CA CYS A 20 -2.61 -11.12 -10.92
C CYS A 20 -2.50 -11.42 -12.42
N SER A 21 -1.37 -12.00 -12.84
CA SER A 21 -1.18 -12.45 -14.23
C SER A 21 -2.00 -13.69 -14.53
N LEU A 22 -2.14 -14.62 -13.58
CA LEU A 22 -3.05 -15.76 -13.70
C LEU A 22 -4.52 -15.32 -13.86
N ALA A 23 -4.95 -14.29 -13.13
CA ALA A 23 -6.28 -13.70 -13.28
C ALA A 23 -6.49 -13.06 -14.65
N ALA A 24 -5.46 -12.37 -15.17
CA ALA A 24 -5.49 -11.85 -16.55
C ALA A 24 -5.54 -12.99 -17.58
N CYS A 25 -4.73 -14.04 -17.39
CA CYS A 25 -4.69 -15.25 -18.22
C CYS A 25 -6.06 -15.93 -18.31
N ARG A 26 -6.78 -16.01 -17.18
CA ARG A 26 -8.14 -16.55 -17.07
C ARG A 26 -9.17 -15.80 -17.94
N CYS A 27 -8.89 -14.55 -18.30
CA CYS A 27 -9.74 -13.71 -19.13
C CYS A 27 -9.43 -13.79 -20.64
N VAL A 28 -8.31 -14.42 -21.03
CA VAL A 28 -7.84 -14.46 -22.44
C VAL A 28 -8.76 -15.32 -23.32
N CYS A 29 -9.00 -16.57 -22.93
CA CYS A 29 -9.87 -17.48 -23.68
C CYS A 29 -10.40 -18.63 -22.80
N ALA A 30 -11.33 -19.42 -23.34
CA ALA A 30 -11.93 -20.55 -22.62
C ALA A 30 -10.90 -21.62 -22.22
N ALA A 31 -9.91 -21.91 -23.07
CA ALA A 31 -8.88 -22.91 -22.79
C ALA A 31 -7.96 -22.48 -21.64
N TRP A 32 -7.56 -21.20 -21.59
CA TRP A 32 -6.73 -20.65 -20.52
C TRP A 32 -7.51 -20.59 -19.21
N ARG A 33 -8.80 -20.23 -19.27
CA ARG A 33 -9.68 -20.28 -18.10
C ARG A 33 -9.79 -21.68 -17.52
N ALA A 34 -10.01 -22.69 -18.36
CA ALA A 34 -10.08 -24.08 -17.94
C ALA A 34 -8.76 -24.54 -17.30
N ALA A 35 -7.61 -24.22 -17.90
CA ALA A 35 -6.31 -24.54 -17.32
C ALA A 35 -6.09 -23.89 -15.93
N VAL A 36 -6.50 -22.63 -15.75
CA VAL A 36 -6.41 -21.95 -14.45
C VAL A 36 -7.36 -22.57 -13.42
N ASP A 37 -8.60 -22.85 -13.81
CA ASP A 37 -9.68 -23.31 -12.91
C ASP A 37 -9.51 -24.80 -12.53
N ASP A 38 -9.23 -25.68 -13.51
CA ASP A 38 -9.10 -27.13 -13.31
C ASP A 38 -7.90 -27.49 -12.43
N HIS A 39 -6.81 -26.74 -12.58
CA HIS A 39 -5.60 -26.92 -11.76
C HIS A 39 -5.56 -26.01 -10.53
N ARG A 40 -6.63 -25.24 -10.27
CA ARG A 40 -6.76 -24.34 -9.11
C ARG A 40 -5.56 -23.40 -8.93
N LEU A 41 -5.03 -22.89 -10.04
CA LEU A 41 -3.81 -22.06 -10.04
C LEU A 41 -4.03 -20.73 -9.33
N LEU A 42 -5.27 -20.22 -9.40
CA LEU A 42 -5.71 -19.12 -8.55
C LEU A 42 -6.26 -19.70 -7.24
N HIS A 43 -5.47 -19.58 -6.17
CA HIS A 43 -6.03 -19.75 -4.83
C HIS A 43 -7.16 -18.73 -4.64
N ALA A 44 -8.37 -19.22 -4.40
CA ALA A 44 -9.55 -18.38 -4.12
C ALA A 44 -9.35 -17.43 -2.92
N ASP A 45 -8.33 -17.70 -2.10
CA ASP A 45 -7.96 -16.92 -0.92
C ASP A 45 -7.05 -15.72 -1.21
N LEU A 46 -6.46 -15.63 -2.42
CA LEU A 46 -5.38 -14.67 -2.73
C LEU A 46 -5.77 -13.56 -3.72
N LEU A 47 -6.95 -13.63 -4.34
CA LEU A 47 -7.47 -12.56 -5.19
C LEU A 47 -8.98 -12.40 -4.99
N PRO A 48 -9.49 -11.16 -4.82
CA PRO A 48 -10.93 -10.93 -4.86
C PRO A 48 -11.41 -11.15 -6.31
N LEU A 49 -11.89 -12.35 -6.60
CA LEU A 49 -12.47 -12.72 -7.90
C LEU A 49 -13.79 -11.98 -8.20
N SER A 50 -14.33 -11.23 -7.24
CA SER A 50 -15.47 -10.35 -7.39
C SER A 50 -15.28 -9.07 -6.59
N LEU A 51 -15.69 -7.93 -7.15
CA LEU A 51 -15.76 -6.66 -6.43
C LEU A 51 -16.86 -6.75 -5.37
N HIS A 52 -16.48 -6.75 -4.11
CA HIS A 52 -17.37 -6.78 -2.96
C HIS A 52 -17.63 -5.39 -2.38
N GLY A 53 -16.72 -4.44 -2.61
CA GLY A 53 -16.90 -3.07 -2.16
C GLY A 53 -15.85 -2.09 -2.65
N VAL A 54 -16.10 -0.82 -2.37
CA VAL A 54 -15.24 0.31 -2.66
C VAL A 54 -15.11 1.12 -1.37
N LEU A 55 -13.88 1.35 -0.93
CA LEU A 55 -13.55 2.31 0.10
C LEU A 55 -13.05 3.58 -0.56
N TYR A 56 -13.50 4.73 -0.09
CA TYR A 56 -13.01 5.99 -0.61
C TYR A 56 -12.98 7.07 0.46
N GLN A 57 -12.05 8.00 0.27
CA GLN A 57 -11.91 9.19 1.09
C GLN A 57 -12.03 10.44 0.19
N THR A 58 -12.87 11.38 0.61
CA THR A 58 -13.01 12.69 -0.04
C THR A 58 -12.17 13.71 0.72
N GLN A 59 -11.50 14.60 -0.02
CA GLN A 59 -10.63 15.66 0.52
C GLN A 59 -11.32 16.52 1.61
N ASP A 60 -12.63 16.71 1.52
CA ASP A 60 -13.36 17.63 2.41
C ASP A 60 -13.57 17.11 3.83
N THR A 61 -13.50 15.79 4.05
CA THR A 61 -13.91 15.21 5.34
C THR A 61 -12.86 14.31 6.00
N PHE A 62 -11.88 13.77 5.25
CA PHE A 62 -10.95 12.73 5.74
C PHE A 62 -11.66 11.52 6.41
N ILE A 63 -12.96 11.36 6.13
CA ILE A 63 -13.80 10.27 6.64
C ILE A 63 -13.79 9.17 5.59
N THR A 64 -13.34 7.99 5.99
CA THR A 64 -13.43 6.77 5.18
C THR A 64 -14.88 6.36 4.99
N LYS A 65 -15.31 6.26 3.73
CA LYS A 65 -16.66 5.80 3.35
C LYS A 65 -16.56 4.44 2.66
N ILE A 66 -17.55 3.58 2.93
CA ILE A 66 -17.64 2.24 2.32
C ILE A 66 -18.90 2.16 1.46
N PHE A 67 -18.72 1.77 0.20
CA PHE A 67 -19.80 1.32 -0.68
C PHE A 67 -19.60 -0.17 -0.97
N SER A 68 -20.37 -1.06 -0.34
CA SER A 68 -20.15 -2.51 -0.49
C SER A 68 -21.43 -3.32 -0.33
N ARG A 69 -21.38 -4.61 -0.69
CA ARG A 69 -22.39 -5.57 -0.23
C ARG A 69 -22.34 -5.63 1.30
N THR A 70 -23.50 -5.68 1.96
CA THR A 70 -23.64 -5.60 3.43
C THR A 70 -22.62 -6.47 4.18
N SER A 71 -22.39 -7.69 3.69
CA SER A 71 -21.43 -8.63 4.28
C SER A 71 -19.99 -8.13 4.37
N THR A 72 -19.54 -7.26 3.46
CA THR A 72 -18.14 -6.77 3.41
C THR A 72 -17.98 -5.53 4.28
N ALA A 73 -18.94 -4.61 4.24
CA ALA A 73 -19.05 -3.54 5.22
C ALA A 73 -19.07 -4.11 6.64
N ASP A 74 -19.89 -5.14 6.89
CA ASP A 74 -19.97 -5.79 8.19
C ASP A 74 -18.64 -6.40 8.63
N ARG A 75 -17.83 -6.94 7.70
CA ARG A 75 -16.50 -7.49 8.01
C ARG A 75 -15.52 -6.40 8.43
N VAL A 76 -15.46 -5.31 7.65
CA VAL A 76 -14.58 -4.17 7.96
C VAL A 76 -15.00 -3.52 9.27
N VAL A 77 -16.29 -3.20 9.43
CA VAL A 77 -16.83 -2.63 10.67
C VAL A 77 -16.64 -3.60 11.85
N ALA A 78 -16.84 -4.91 11.66
CA ALA A 78 -16.60 -5.90 12.72
C ALA A 78 -15.14 -5.94 13.18
N ALA A 79 -14.18 -5.79 12.26
CA ALA A 79 -12.77 -5.76 12.61
C ALA A 79 -12.40 -4.52 13.45
N PHE A 80 -13.19 -3.45 13.35
CA PHE A 80 -13.03 -2.23 14.14
C PHE A 80 -14.01 -2.10 15.31
N ARG A 81 -14.86 -3.10 15.59
CA ARG A 81 -15.79 -3.03 16.73
C ARG A 81 -14.99 -2.85 18.03
N GLY A 82 -15.22 -1.73 18.71
CA GLY A 82 -14.50 -1.30 19.91
C GLY A 82 -13.57 -0.09 19.69
N LEU A 83 -13.40 0.35 18.44
CA LEU A 83 -12.59 1.52 18.04
C LEU A 83 -13.51 2.58 17.40
N ASP A 84 -14.28 3.30 18.22
CA ASP A 84 -15.17 4.42 17.83
C ASP A 84 -16.29 4.08 16.81
N ASP A 85 -17.33 4.92 16.73
CA ASP A 85 -18.46 4.76 15.79
C ASP A 85 -18.08 5.14 14.33
N LYS A 86 -16.91 5.76 14.14
CA LYS A 86 -16.39 6.20 12.84
C LYS A 86 -15.23 5.33 12.39
N LEU A 87 -15.22 4.98 11.11
CA LEU A 87 -14.08 4.29 10.51
C LEU A 87 -12.84 5.18 10.58
N PRO A 88 -11.68 4.62 10.97
CA PRO A 88 -10.43 5.35 10.99
C PRO A 88 -10.06 5.84 9.58
N GLU A 89 -9.20 6.86 9.54
CA GLU A 89 -8.67 7.40 8.30
C GLU A 89 -7.87 6.33 7.54
N LEU A 90 -8.31 6.05 6.32
CA LEU A 90 -7.64 5.10 5.43
C LEU A 90 -6.45 5.82 4.79
N MET A 91 -5.25 5.30 5.01
CA MET A 91 -4.00 5.91 4.53
C MET A 91 -3.58 5.36 3.18
N ASP A 92 -3.68 4.05 3.02
CA ASP A 92 -3.35 3.36 1.77
C ASP A 92 -4.03 1.99 1.67
N CYS A 93 -3.98 1.36 0.51
CA CYS A 93 -4.35 -0.03 0.31
C CYS A 93 -3.50 -0.69 -0.75
N CYS A 94 -3.19 -1.97 -0.55
CA CYS A 94 -2.38 -2.73 -1.49
C CYS A 94 -2.77 -4.21 -1.47
N ASN A 95 -3.10 -4.75 -2.64
CA ASN A 95 -3.43 -6.18 -2.84
C ASN A 95 -4.38 -6.77 -1.78
N GLY A 96 -5.45 -6.03 -1.47
CA GLY A 96 -6.50 -6.45 -0.53
C GLY A 96 -6.23 -6.15 0.94
N LEU A 97 -5.05 -5.62 1.29
CA LEU A 97 -4.79 -5.08 2.62
C LEU A 97 -5.11 -3.59 2.69
N LEU A 98 -5.58 -3.15 3.86
CA LEU A 98 -5.95 -1.77 4.14
C LEU A 98 -5.07 -1.21 5.25
N LEU A 99 -4.46 -0.06 5.01
CA LEU A 99 -3.61 0.63 5.95
C LEU A 99 -4.34 1.78 6.63
N PHE A 100 -4.30 1.78 7.95
CA PHE A 100 -4.75 2.84 8.84
C PHE A 100 -3.58 3.24 9.74
N TRP A 101 -3.70 4.39 10.41
CA TRP A 101 -2.61 4.98 11.21
C TRP A 101 -1.88 4.01 12.14
N HIS A 102 -2.60 3.13 12.83
CA HIS A 102 -2.02 2.15 13.76
C HIS A 102 -2.22 0.69 13.34
N TYR A 103 -2.86 0.43 12.20
CA TYR A 103 -3.35 -0.90 11.88
C TYR A 103 -3.25 -1.23 10.39
N VAL A 104 -2.93 -2.49 10.11
CA VAL A 104 -3.16 -3.09 8.79
C VAL A 104 -4.27 -4.13 8.92
N LEU A 105 -5.35 -3.93 8.18
CA LEU A 105 -6.51 -4.81 8.16
C LEU A 105 -6.49 -5.67 6.90
N ASN A 106 -6.73 -6.96 7.07
CA ASN A 106 -7.13 -7.88 6.00
C ASN A 106 -8.65 -8.12 6.08
N PRO A 107 -9.48 -7.52 5.21
CA PRO A 107 -10.93 -7.71 5.23
C PRO A 107 -11.38 -9.13 4.86
N ALA A 108 -10.57 -9.86 4.09
CA ALA A 108 -10.88 -11.23 3.69
C ALA A 108 -10.81 -12.18 4.90
N THR A 109 -9.77 -12.05 5.73
CA THR A 109 -9.52 -12.90 6.91
C THR A 109 -10.02 -12.29 8.23
N ARG A 110 -10.39 -11.01 8.23
CA ARG A 110 -10.71 -10.20 9.43
C ARG A 110 -9.53 -10.04 10.40
N GLN A 111 -8.32 -10.33 9.96
CA GLN A 111 -7.13 -10.16 10.78
C GLN A 111 -6.71 -8.70 10.82
N VAL A 112 -6.37 -8.22 12.01
CA VAL A 112 -5.83 -6.89 12.25
C VAL A 112 -4.42 -7.03 12.80
N ALA A 113 -3.46 -6.42 12.13
CA ALA A 113 -2.09 -6.28 12.60
C ALA A 113 -1.90 -4.88 13.18
N GLN A 114 -1.59 -4.78 14.47
CA GLN A 114 -1.25 -3.51 15.10
C GLN A 114 0.21 -3.14 14.79
N LEU A 115 0.42 -1.91 14.35
CA LEU A 115 1.76 -1.36 14.11
C LEU A 115 2.37 -0.90 15.45
N PRO A 116 3.68 -1.13 15.67
CA PRO A 116 4.38 -0.54 16.81
C PRO A 116 4.40 0.99 16.68
N PRO A 117 4.65 1.72 17.79
CA PRO A 117 4.74 3.18 17.77
C PRO A 117 5.63 3.66 16.62
N GLN A 118 5.12 4.61 15.84
CA GLN A 118 5.82 5.12 14.68
C GLN A 118 7.03 5.94 15.12
N PRO A 119 8.17 5.82 14.42
CA PRO A 119 9.30 6.69 14.65
C PRO A 119 8.94 8.15 14.32
N HIS A 120 9.52 9.09 15.05
CA HIS A 120 9.30 10.51 14.79
C HIS A 120 9.84 10.91 13.39
N PRO A 121 9.11 11.75 12.64
CA PRO A 121 9.55 12.19 11.31
C PRO A 121 10.84 13.00 11.33
N CYS A 122 11.16 13.68 12.44
CA CYS A 122 12.40 14.43 12.62
C CYS A 122 12.94 14.32 14.06
N GLU A 123 14.20 14.72 14.24
CA GLU A 123 14.92 14.63 15.53
C GLU A 123 14.63 15.80 16.47
N ALA A 124 13.87 16.80 16.02
CA ALA A 124 13.50 17.90 16.88
C ALA A 124 12.39 17.50 17.86
N MET A 125 12.65 17.77 19.14
CA MET A 125 11.68 17.57 20.21
C MET A 125 10.43 18.41 19.92
N ASP A 126 9.26 17.78 20.09
CA ASP A 126 7.93 18.40 19.96
C ASP A 126 7.61 19.04 18.60
N CYS A 127 8.29 18.62 17.53
CA CYS A 127 7.98 19.12 16.19
C CYS A 127 6.65 18.56 15.66
N THR A 128 5.59 19.36 15.72
CA THR A 128 4.25 18.99 15.23
C THR A 128 4.01 19.27 13.75
N ARG A 129 4.99 19.89 13.08
CA ARG A 129 4.90 20.30 11.67
C ARG A 129 5.39 19.25 10.68
N CYS A 130 6.08 18.22 11.16
CA CYS A 130 6.60 17.15 10.31
C CYS A 130 5.64 15.98 10.33
N TRP A 131 5.23 15.53 9.15
CA TRP A 131 4.44 14.33 8.97
C TRP A 131 5.05 13.49 7.84
N ASP A 132 4.95 12.18 8.00
CA ASP A 132 5.27 11.23 6.93
C ASP A 132 3.94 10.75 6.34
N ASP A 133 3.92 10.54 5.03
CA ASP A 133 2.89 9.76 4.35
C ASP A 133 3.16 8.26 4.54
N HIS A 134 2.10 7.47 4.59
CA HIS A 134 2.19 6.03 4.81
C HIS A 134 1.80 5.29 3.56
N TYR A 135 2.67 4.39 3.11
CA TYR A 135 2.43 3.56 1.94
C TYR A 135 2.55 2.08 2.29
N LEU A 136 1.59 1.29 1.83
CA LEU A 136 1.54 -0.14 2.05
C LEU A 136 2.17 -0.88 0.86
N ILE A 137 3.12 -1.75 1.15
CA ILE A 137 3.72 -2.64 0.18
C ILE A 137 3.33 -4.06 0.54
N TYR A 138 2.54 -4.68 -0.33
CA TYR A 138 2.18 -6.06 -0.16
C TYR A 138 2.06 -6.74 -1.52
N ASP A 139 2.93 -7.72 -1.77
CA ASP A 139 2.87 -8.54 -2.96
C ASP A 139 2.94 -10.02 -2.53
N THR A 140 1.78 -10.68 -2.59
CA THR A 140 1.62 -12.09 -2.22
C THR A 140 2.49 -13.02 -3.04
N THR A 141 2.98 -12.57 -4.18
CA THR A 141 3.80 -13.35 -5.11
C THR A 141 5.28 -13.33 -4.73
N VAL A 142 5.70 -12.33 -3.94
CA VAL A 142 7.06 -12.15 -3.46
C VAL A 142 7.20 -12.60 -2.00
N SER A 143 6.24 -12.26 -1.14
CA SER A 143 6.32 -12.51 0.30
C SER A 143 4.92 -12.57 0.94
N PRO A 144 4.70 -13.46 1.93
CA PRO A 144 3.46 -13.42 2.73
C PRO A 144 3.42 -12.23 3.70
N HIS A 145 4.53 -11.52 3.87
CA HIS A 145 4.67 -10.36 4.75
C HIS A 145 4.50 -9.06 3.99
N PHE A 146 3.81 -8.09 4.59
CA PHE A 146 3.70 -6.73 4.10
C PHE A 146 4.75 -5.84 4.74
N GLU A 147 5.06 -4.73 4.06
CA GLU A 147 5.86 -3.63 4.59
C GLU A 147 5.02 -2.34 4.61
N VAL A 148 5.29 -1.45 5.56
CA VAL A 148 4.74 -0.09 5.56
C VAL A 148 5.91 0.87 5.49
N ILE A 149 5.89 1.78 4.51
CA ILE A 149 6.93 2.79 4.32
C ILE A 149 6.39 4.15 4.75
N LEU A 150 7.17 4.86 5.55
CA LEU A 150 6.96 6.26 5.92
C LEU A 150 7.81 7.15 5.01
N VAL A 151 7.14 7.86 4.11
CA VAL A 151 7.73 8.78 3.15
C VAL A 151 7.55 10.20 3.66
N PRO A 152 8.62 10.96 3.95
CA PRO A 152 8.52 12.35 4.37
C PRO A 152 7.66 13.20 3.42
N TYR A 153 6.60 13.83 3.95
CA TYR A 153 5.69 14.65 3.15
C TYR A 153 6.29 16.03 2.87
N PRO A 154 6.45 16.43 1.59
CA PRO A 154 6.87 17.79 1.24
C PRO A 154 5.67 18.73 1.21
N HIS A 155 5.20 19.21 2.37
CA HIS A 155 4.08 20.16 2.39
C HIS A 155 4.47 21.50 1.73
N HIS A 156 3.56 22.07 0.93
CA HIS A 156 3.70 23.29 0.11
C HIS A 156 4.07 24.59 0.84
N GLU A 157 4.24 24.54 2.17
CA GLU A 157 4.57 25.72 3.00
C GLU A 157 5.65 25.44 4.05
N ILE A 158 6.36 24.29 3.98
CA ILE A 158 7.34 23.89 5.00
C ILE A 158 8.74 23.68 4.39
N GLN A 159 9.76 24.17 5.10
CA GLN A 159 11.18 24.24 4.72
C GLN A 159 11.82 22.85 4.45
N VAL A 160 12.76 22.78 3.51
CA VAL A 160 13.40 21.55 3.00
C VAL A 160 14.11 20.67 4.05
N CYS A 161 14.36 21.20 5.25
CA CYS A 161 14.98 20.50 6.38
C CYS A 161 14.27 19.20 6.80
N HIS A 162 13.01 19.01 6.39
CA HIS A 162 12.15 17.90 6.81
C HIS A 162 12.33 16.59 6.02
N ILE A 163 12.80 16.67 4.77
CA ILE A 163 12.93 15.49 3.89
C ILE A 163 14.16 14.63 4.26
N SER A 164 15.17 15.25 4.88
CA SER A 164 16.45 14.62 5.22
C SER A 164 16.57 14.21 6.70
N ARG A 165 15.50 14.29 7.49
CA ARG A 165 15.45 13.92 8.93
C ARG A 165 16.51 14.62 9.81
N HIS A 166 16.74 15.92 9.64
CA HIS A 166 17.67 16.70 10.49
C HIS A 166 16.97 17.43 11.66
N THR A 167 17.77 18.01 12.56
CA THR A 167 17.33 18.88 13.67
C THR A 167 16.60 20.11 13.13
N CYS A 168 15.34 20.32 13.49
CA CYS A 168 14.57 21.47 13.03
C CYS A 168 15.06 22.76 13.72
N GLY A 169 15.90 23.53 13.05
CA GLY A 169 16.14 24.94 13.31
C GLY A 169 15.62 25.72 12.12
N HIS A 170 14.51 26.44 12.28
CA HIS A 170 13.86 27.17 11.18
C HIS A 170 14.86 28.09 10.45
N GLY A 171 15.26 27.73 9.22
CA GLY A 171 16.40 28.35 8.54
C GLY A 171 16.61 27.94 7.07
N SER A 172 16.07 28.78 6.18
CA SER A 172 16.28 28.94 4.72
C SER A 172 15.80 27.86 3.74
N VAL A 173 15.25 28.36 2.63
CA VAL A 173 14.69 27.65 1.48
C VAL A 173 15.81 27.03 0.65
N VAL A 174 15.87 25.70 0.54
CA VAL A 174 16.67 25.05 -0.52
C VAL A 174 15.74 24.52 -1.60
N SER A 175 15.06 25.46 -2.26
CA SER A 175 14.18 25.24 -3.41
C SER A 175 14.84 24.44 -4.55
N ALA A 176 16.17 24.35 -4.57
CA ALA A 176 16.98 23.67 -5.59
C ALA A 176 17.34 22.20 -5.28
N MET A 177 16.85 21.60 -4.17
CA MET A 177 17.13 20.18 -3.88
C MET A 177 16.52 19.29 -4.96
N GLU A 178 17.29 18.35 -5.49
CA GLU A 178 16.79 17.35 -6.44
C GLU A 178 15.75 16.42 -5.78
N TRP A 179 14.61 16.22 -6.45
CA TRP A 179 13.56 15.33 -6.00
C TRP A 179 13.45 14.06 -6.87
N PRO A 180 13.12 12.89 -6.30
CA PRO A 180 13.32 12.57 -4.88
C PRO A 180 14.83 12.61 -4.54
N PRO A 181 15.21 12.86 -3.27
CA PRO A 181 16.60 12.84 -2.83
C PRO A 181 17.31 11.54 -3.19
N SER A 182 18.64 11.57 -3.32
CA SER A 182 19.43 10.35 -3.40
C SER A 182 20.73 10.45 -2.59
N PRO A 183 20.93 9.59 -1.57
CA PRO A 183 20.01 8.57 -1.08
C PRO A 183 18.77 9.16 -0.39
N TYR A 184 17.62 8.45 -0.47
CA TYR A 184 16.41 8.76 0.28
C TYR A 184 16.27 7.80 1.46
N ILE A 185 16.36 8.32 2.68
CA ILE A 185 16.30 7.50 3.90
C ILE A 185 14.87 7.53 4.47
N MET A 186 14.21 6.37 4.45
CA MET A 186 12.82 6.20 4.87
C MET A 186 12.73 5.18 6.03
N HIS A 187 11.68 5.29 6.85
CA HIS A 187 11.38 4.26 7.84
C HIS A 187 10.49 3.19 7.21
N VAL A 188 10.86 1.93 7.39
CA VAL A 188 10.14 0.77 6.85
C VAL A 188 9.80 -0.17 8.00
N PHE A 189 8.53 -0.42 8.21
CA PHE A 189 8.03 -1.50 9.04
C PHE A 189 7.96 -2.77 8.21
N SER A 190 8.35 -3.91 8.78
CA SER A 190 8.12 -5.23 8.17
C SER A 190 7.26 -6.08 9.06
N SER A 191 6.18 -6.67 8.52
CA SER A 191 5.35 -7.62 9.28
C SER A 191 6.08 -8.94 9.58
N LYS A 192 7.23 -9.18 8.94
CA LYS A 192 8.11 -10.32 9.23
C LYS A 192 8.87 -10.14 10.55
N THR A 193 9.39 -8.94 10.79
CA THR A 193 10.22 -8.63 11.98
C THR A 193 9.40 -7.98 13.09
N GLY A 194 8.29 -7.33 12.74
CA GLY A 194 7.48 -6.55 13.66
C GLY A 194 8.16 -5.25 14.11
N CYS A 195 9.18 -4.77 13.39
CA CYS A 195 9.98 -3.61 13.77
C CYS A 195 10.09 -2.57 12.65
N TRP A 196 10.31 -1.32 13.06
CA TRP A 196 10.68 -0.20 12.17
C TRP A 196 12.19 -0.16 11.96
N GLU A 197 12.62 -0.03 10.71
CA GLU A 197 14.03 0.08 10.33
C GLU A 197 14.25 1.29 9.41
N LYS A 198 15.42 1.94 9.49
CA LYS A 198 15.81 2.97 8.51
C LYS A 198 16.37 2.26 7.28
N ARG A 199 15.79 2.53 6.10
CA ARG A 199 16.26 1.98 4.82
C ARG A 199 16.64 3.10 3.88
N SER A 200 17.80 2.95 3.23
CA SER A 200 18.34 3.92 2.26
C SER A 200 17.99 3.46 0.85
N PHE A 201 17.29 4.31 0.11
CA PHE A 201 16.84 4.06 -1.25
C PHE A 201 17.64 4.93 -2.23
N ARG A 202 18.09 4.32 -3.32
CA ARG A 202 18.77 5.06 -4.40
C ARG A 202 17.77 5.32 -5.53
N ARG A 203 17.82 6.52 -6.06
CA ARG A 203 17.01 6.89 -7.23
C ARG A 203 17.57 6.13 -8.44
N GLN A 204 16.68 5.52 -9.21
CA GLN A 204 17.02 4.93 -10.50
C GLN A 204 16.57 5.89 -11.60
N GLY A 205 17.53 6.44 -12.35
CA GLY A 205 17.26 7.46 -13.39
C GLY A 205 17.51 8.90 -12.92
N GLU A 206 17.15 9.85 -13.78
CA GLU A 206 17.34 11.28 -13.56
C GLU A 206 16.39 11.81 -12.47
N THR A 207 16.71 12.98 -11.90
CA THR A 207 15.83 13.67 -10.94
C THR A 207 14.54 14.11 -11.62
N ALA A 208 13.42 14.07 -10.90
CA ALA A 208 12.14 14.60 -11.35
C ALA A 208 12.14 16.14 -11.48
N GLY A 209 13.14 16.81 -10.91
CA GLY A 209 13.29 18.25 -10.91
C GLY A 209 13.69 18.78 -9.54
N ALA A 210 13.70 20.10 -9.41
CA ALA A 210 13.88 20.75 -8.13
C ALA A 210 12.63 20.56 -7.27
N LEU A 211 12.80 20.37 -5.96
CA LEU A 211 11.71 20.19 -5.00
C LEU A 211 10.66 21.30 -5.08
N ALA A 212 11.07 22.54 -5.36
CA ALA A 212 10.14 23.67 -5.51
C ALA A 212 9.19 23.54 -6.70
N ASP A 213 9.53 22.72 -7.70
CA ASP A 213 8.70 22.49 -8.89
C ASP A 213 7.73 21.30 -8.69
N VAL A 214 7.85 20.57 -7.57
CA VAL A 214 7.04 19.39 -7.29
C VAL A 214 5.65 19.79 -6.82
N LYS A 215 4.67 19.70 -7.73
CA LYS A 215 3.25 19.86 -7.39
C LYS A 215 2.70 18.58 -6.77
N ILE A 216 2.62 18.55 -5.45
CA ILE A 216 1.95 17.47 -4.73
C ILE A 216 0.44 17.68 -4.77
N LYS A 217 -0.26 16.74 -5.40
CA LYS A 217 -1.71 16.60 -5.27
C LYS A 217 -1.95 15.52 -4.24
N LEU A 218 -2.70 15.82 -3.19
CA LEU A 218 -3.28 14.79 -2.33
C LEU A 218 -4.22 13.94 -3.18
N PRO A 219 -3.91 12.65 -3.44
CA PRO A 219 -4.82 11.81 -4.18
C PRO A 219 -6.09 11.60 -3.36
N ASN A 220 -7.25 11.57 -4.03
CA ASN A 220 -8.40 10.90 -3.42
C ASN A 220 -8.01 9.43 -3.26
N LEU A 221 -8.05 8.91 -2.04
CA LEU A 221 -7.79 7.49 -1.83
C LEU A 221 -9.03 6.70 -2.23
N LEU A 222 -8.84 5.73 -3.13
CA LEU A 222 -9.88 4.86 -3.65
C LEU A 222 -9.35 3.42 -3.66
N CYS A 223 -10.02 2.54 -2.93
CA CYS A 223 -9.61 1.15 -2.74
C CYS A 223 -10.75 0.21 -3.10
N PHE A 224 -10.43 -0.83 -3.87
CA PHE A 224 -11.38 -1.87 -4.28
C PHE A 224 -11.20 -3.11 -3.41
N LEU A 225 -12.31 -3.63 -2.89
CA LEU A 225 -12.43 -4.83 -2.05
C LEU A 225 -13.10 -5.98 -2.81
#